data_AF-A0A924BLJ8-F1
#
_entry.id   AF-A0A924BLJ8-F1
#
_cell.length_a   1.000
_cell.length_b   1.000
_cell.length_c   1.000
_cell.angle_alpha   90.00
_cell.angle_beta   90.00
_cell.angle_gamma   90.00
#
_symmetry.space_group_name_H-M   'P 1'
#
loop_
_entity.id
_entity.type
_entity.pdbx_description
1 polymer ?
#
loop_
_entity_poly.entity_id
_entity_poly.type
_entity_poly.pdbx_seq_one_letter_code
_entity_poly.pdbx_strand_id
1 'polypeptide(L)'
;QTHASLVKQYTLLLATEGVTLAMQPDAIRRVAQIAFDVNERTENIGARRLSTVMERLLDEVSFDAPNREGQTVRVDAKEVNAKLAELAQNEDLSRYIL
;
A
#
# COMPACT_ATOMS: atom_id res chain seq x y z
N GLN A 1 5.22 -17.12 -13.98
CA GLN A 1 3.83 -16.85 -13.51
C GLN A 1 3.92 -16.36 -12.07
N THR A 2 3.57 -15.10 -11.82
CA THR A 2 3.72 -14.47 -10.49
C THR A 2 2.56 -14.92 -9.59
N HIS A 3 2.77 -16.01 -8.86
CA HIS A 3 1.73 -16.74 -8.11
C HIS A 3 1.20 -16.03 -6.85
N ALA A 4 1.62 -14.81 -6.54
CA ALA A 4 1.07 -14.04 -5.43
C ALA A 4 1.06 -12.55 -5.77
N SER A 5 -0.12 -11.98 -6.03
CA SER A 5 -0.27 -10.52 -6.09
C SER A 5 0.08 -9.93 -4.72
N LEU A 6 0.69 -8.73 -4.70
CA LEU A 6 1.08 -8.05 -3.45
C LEU A 6 -0.09 -7.98 -2.46
N VAL A 7 -1.29 -7.65 -2.96
CA VAL A 7 -2.53 -7.63 -2.17
C VAL A 7 -2.79 -8.97 -1.47
N LYS A 8 -2.62 -10.09 -2.18
CA LYS A 8 -2.82 -11.42 -1.60
C LYS A 8 -1.77 -11.73 -0.53
N GLN A 9 -0.52 -11.33 -0.75
CA GLN A 9 0.56 -11.51 0.23
C GLN A 9 0.25 -10.77 1.54
N TYR A 10 -0.07 -9.48 1.45
CA TYR A 10 -0.41 -8.67 2.63
C TYR A 10 -1.69 -9.14 3.33
N THR A 11 -2.68 -9.62 2.57
CA THR A 11 -3.88 -10.21 3.16
C THR A 11 -3.55 -11.44 4.01
N LEU A 12 -2.65 -12.30 3.52
CA LEU A 12 -2.23 -13.50 4.25
C LEU A 12 -1.34 -13.18 5.45
N LEU A 13 -0.45 -12.18 5.33
CA LEU A 13 0.39 -11.72 6.44
C LEU A 13 -0.45 -11.14 7.57
N LEU A 14 -1.40 -10.25 7.27
CA LEU A 14 -2.27 -9.67 8.30
C LEU A 14 -3.21 -10.73 8.91
N ALA A 15 -3.58 -11.76 8.15
CA ALA A 15 -4.38 -12.86 8.67
C ALA A 15 -3.66 -13.69 9.74
N THR A 16 -2.32 -13.70 9.80
CA THR A 16 -1.60 -14.38 10.90
C THR A 16 -1.78 -13.68 12.24
N GLU A 17 -2.05 -12.38 12.21
CA GLU A 17 -2.38 -11.54 13.38
C GLU A 17 -3.90 -11.45 13.61
N GLY A 18 -4.70 -12.28 12.93
CA GLY A 18 -6.16 -12.27 13.03
C GLY A 18 -6.83 -11.05 12.38
N VAL A 19 -6.11 -10.27 11.56
CA VAL A 19 -6.64 -9.09 10.87
C VAL A 19 -7.05 -9.43 9.44
N THR A 20 -8.28 -9.10 9.04
CA THR A 20 -8.74 -9.29 7.66
C THR A 20 -8.52 -8.02 6.85
N LEU A 21 -7.71 -8.09 5.78
CA LEU A 21 -7.55 -6.98 4.83
C LEU A 21 -8.56 -7.09 3.67
N ALA A 22 -9.35 -6.03 3.46
CA ALA A 22 -10.30 -5.90 2.36
C ALA A 22 -9.95 -4.70 1.48
N MET A 23 -9.16 -4.95 0.43
CA MET A 23 -8.79 -3.96 -0.59
C MET A 23 -9.92 -3.79 -1.60
N GLN A 24 -10.45 -2.58 -1.70
CA GLN A 24 -11.48 -2.26 -2.69
C GLN A 24 -10.87 -2.02 -4.09
N PRO A 25 -11.64 -2.23 -5.19
CA PRO A 25 -11.13 -2.05 -6.55
C PRO A 25 -10.63 -0.62 -6.85
N ASP A 26 -11.22 0.39 -6.24
CA ASP A 26 -10.79 1.79 -6.33
C ASP A 26 -9.47 2.03 -5.60
N ALA A 27 -9.25 1.42 -4.43
CA ALA A 27 -7.97 1.44 -3.73
C ALA A 27 -6.84 0.85 -4.58
N ILE A 28 -7.07 -0.31 -5.20
CA ILE A 28 -6.09 -0.97 -6.07
C ILE A 28 -5.70 -0.05 -7.24
N ARG A 29 -6.69 0.57 -7.90
CA ARG A 29 -6.43 1.54 -8.98
C ARG A 29 -5.64 2.74 -8.47
N ARG A 30 -5.98 3.24 -7.28
CA ARG A 30 -5.31 4.42 -6.72
C ARG A 30 -3.85 4.14 -6.37
N VAL A 31 -3.55 2.98 -5.77
CA VAL A 31 -2.18 2.53 -5.51
C VAL A 31 -1.39 2.45 -6.81
N ALA A 32 -1.97 1.86 -7.86
CA ALA A 32 -1.31 1.77 -9.16
C ALA A 32 -1.01 3.15 -9.76
N GLN A 33 -1.95 4.10 -9.65
CA GLN A 33 -1.76 5.47 -10.11
C GLN A 33 -0.61 6.16 -9.35
N ILE A 34 -0.58 6.05 -8.03
CA ILE A 34 0.48 6.67 -7.22
C ILE A 34 1.86 6.07 -7.57
N ALA A 35 1.95 4.75 -7.71
CA ALA A 35 3.19 4.10 -8.11
C ALA A 35 3.66 4.57 -9.50
N PHE A 36 2.73 4.77 -10.44
CA PHE A 36 3.03 5.33 -11.75
C PHE A 36 3.50 6.79 -11.65
N ASP A 37 2.77 7.64 -10.93
CA ASP A 37 3.10 9.07 -10.76
C ASP A 37 4.48 9.26 -10.11
N VAL A 38 4.83 8.43 -9.12
CA VAL A 38 6.15 8.47 -8.47
C VAL A 38 7.25 8.04 -9.43
N ASN A 39 7.02 7.00 -10.24
CA ASN A 39 7.97 6.58 -11.27
C ASN A 39 8.23 7.67 -12.32
N GLU A 40 7.22 8.47 -12.67
CA GLU A 40 7.37 9.58 -13.63
C GLU A 40 8.15 10.77 -13.04
N ARG A 41 8.03 11.01 -11.73
CA ARG A 41 8.71 12.12 -11.04
C ARG A 41 10.09 11.77 -10.53
N THR A 42 10.40 10.49 -10.37
CA THR A 42 11.66 10.00 -9.82
C THR A 42 12.29 9.00 -10.78
N GLU A 43 13.06 8.03 -10.27
CA GLU A 43 13.56 6.95 -11.10
C GLU A 43 12.43 5.93 -11.39
N ASN A 44 12.22 5.62 -12.66
CA ASN A 44 11.24 4.61 -13.04
C ASN A 44 11.82 3.19 -12.80
N ILE A 45 11.44 2.59 -11.68
CA ILE A 45 11.82 1.21 -11.31
C ILE A 45 10.74 0.18 -11.74
N GLY A 46 9.76 0.61 -12.54
CA GLY A 46 8.65 -0.20 -13.02
C GLY A 46 7.75 -0.71 -11.90
N ALA A 47 7.30 -1.96 -12.03
CA ALA A 47 6.35 -2.58 -11.09
C ALA A 47 6.88 -2.75 -9.66
N ARG A 48 8.20 -2.65 -9.44
CA ARG A 48 8.80 -2.72 -8.09
C ARG A 48 8.30 -1.61 -7.16
N ARG A 49 7.93 -0.45 -7.74
CA ARG A 49 7.34 0.67 -7.00
C ARG A 49 6.06 0.31 -6.26
N LEU A 50 5.30 -0.67 -6.78
CA LEU A 50 4.08 -1.13 -6.10
C LEU A 50 4.38 -1.73 -4.73
N SER A 51 5.54 -2.35 -4.54
CA SER A 51 5.91 -2.94 -3.25
C SER A 51 6.13 -1.86 -2.20
N THR A 52 6.92 -0.82 -2.50
CA THR A 52 7.23 0.24 -1.53
C THR A 52 6.00 1.10 -1.23
N VAL A 53 5.14 1.35 -2.23
CA VAL A 53 3.86 2.03 -2.03
C VAL A 53 2.91 1.21 -1.15
N MET A 54 2.80 -0.10 -1.37
CA MET A 54 1.96 -0.99 -0.56
C MET A 54 2.47 -1.12 0.88
N GLU A 55 3.79 -1.21 1.07
CA GLU A 55 4.41 -1.27 2.39
C GLU A 55 4.07 -0.03 3.20
N ARG A 56 4.25 1.16 2.61
CA ARG A 56 3.87 2.41 3.28
C ARG A 56 2.39 2.50 3.59
N LEU A 57 1.53 2.08 2.66
CA LEU A 57 0.08 2.10 2.85
C LEU A 57 -0.36 1.27 4.08
N LEU A 58 0.31 0.14 4.30
CA LEU A 58 -0.05 -0.83 5.34
C LEU A 58 0.85 -0.77 6.58
N ASP A 59 1.79 0.17 6.64
CA ASP A 59 2.75 0.34 7.74
C ASP A 59 2.04 0.46 9.10
N GLU A 60 1.16 1.45 9.24
CA GLU A 60 0.37 1.65 10.46
C GLU A 60 -0.57 0.48 10.77
N VAL A 61 -1.13 -0.15 9.73
CA VAL A 61 -2.03 -1.30 9.91
C VAL A 61 -1.27 -2.50 10.45
N SER A 62 -0.04 -2.71 9.97
CA SER A 62 0.86 -3.78 10.41
C SER A 62 1.35 -3.53 11.83
N PHE A 63 1.69 -2.27 12.15
CA PHE A 63 2.11 -1.89 13.50
C PHE A 63 0.99 -2.09 14.54
N ASP A 64 -0.24 -1.71 14.19
CA ASP A 64 -1.40 -1.89 15.07
C ASP A 64 -2.03 -3.29 14.99
N ALA A 65 -1.54 -4.18 14.12
CA ALA A 65 -2.18 -5.46 13.84
C ALA A 65 -2.47 -6.31 15.10
N PRO A 66 -1.55 -6.43 16.08
CA PRO A 66 -1.80 -7.18 17.31
C PRO A 66 -2.98 -6.64 18.14
N ASN A 67 -3.27 -5.33 18.04
CA ASN A 67 -4.38 -4.69 18.74
C ASN A 67 -5.69 -4.73 17.93
N ARG A 68 -5.65 -5.27 16.70
CA ARG A 68 -6.77 -5.30 15.74
C ARG A 68 -7.28 -6.70 15.48
N GLU A 69 -6.92 -7.68 16.32
CA GLU A 69 -7.36 -9.07 16.18
C GLU A 69 -8.89 -9.16 16.01
N GLY A 70 -9.33 -9.91 15.00
CA GLY A 70 -10.74 -10.09 14.66
C GLY A 70 -11.37 -8.94 13.86
N GLN A 71 -10.64 -7.85 13.58
CA GLN A 71 -11.14 -6.72 12.80
C GLN A 71 -10.92 -6.89 11.29
N THR A 72 -11.79 -6.24 10.51
CA THR A 72 -11.62 -6.11 9.06
C THR A 72 -11.16 -4.68 8.72
N VAL A 73 -9.95 -4.56 8.20
CA VAL A 73 -9.40 -3.32 7.66
C VAL A 73 -9.85 -3.18 6.22
N ARG A 74 -10.75 -2.22 5.96
CA ARG A 74 -11.22 -1.88 4.63
C ARG A 74 -10.41 -0.72 4.09
N VAL A 75 -9.81 -0.91 2.92
CA VAL A 75 -9.02 0.14 2.26
C VAL A 75 -9.73 0.54 0.98
N ASP A 76 -10.14 1.80 0.91
CA ASP A 76 -10.74 2.45 -0.25
C ASP A 76 -9.77 3.51 -0.85
N ALA A 77 -10.16 4.15 -1.96
CA ALA A 77 -9.31 5.18 -2.56
C ALA A 77 -9.08 6.40 -1.65
N LYS A 78 -10.00 6.71 -0.74
CA LYS A 78 -9.87 7.83 0.20
C LYS A 78 -8.78 7.53 1.23
N GLU A 79 -8.76 6.31 1.77
CA GLU A 79 -7.77 5.86 2.73
C GLU A 79 -6.37 5.82 2.11
N VAL A 80 -6.27 5.36 0.86
CA VAL A 80 -5.02 5.40 0.08
C VAL A 80 -4.52 6.83 -0.09
N ASN A 81 -5.41 7.76 -0.43
CA ASN A 81 -5.06 9.17 -0.55
C ASN A 81 -4.62 9.78 0.78
N ALA A 82 -5.33 9.49 1.88
CA ALA A 82 -4.99 10.03 3.18
C ALA A 82 -3.58 9.61 3.61
N LYS A 83 -3.24 8.34 3.44
CA LYS A 83 -1.94 7.79 3.86
C LYS A 83 -0.77 8.14 2.93
N LEU A 84 -1.04 8.36 1.64
CA LEU A 84 0.00 8.60 0.64
C LEU A 84 0.01 10.04 0.10
N ALA A 85 -0.81 10.95 0.65
CA ALA A 85 -0.89 12.35 0.21
C ALA A 85 0.46 13.05 0.30
N GLU A 86 1.18 12.90 1.42
CA GLU A 86 2.47 13.56 1.62
C GLU A 86 3.54 13.03 0.65
N LEU A 87 3.53 11.72 0.37
CA LEU A 87 4.41 11.11 -0.61
C LEU A 87 4.09 11.57 -2.03
N ALA A 88 2.81 11.64 -2.38
CA ALA A 88 2.39 12.11 -3.70
C ALA A 88 2.68 13.61 -3.93
N GLN A 89 3.01 14.39 -2.89
CA GLN A 89 3.30 15.82 -3.01
C GLN A 89 4.78 16.17 -2.87
N ASN A 90 5.59 15.35 -2.21
CA ASN A 90 6.99 15.66 -1.93
C ASN A 90 7.96 14.73 -2.68
N GLU A 91 8.64 15.30 -3.68
CA GLU A 91 9.57 14.60 -4.57
C GLU A 91 10.83 14.12 -3.84
N ASP A 92 11.36 14.93 -2.91
CA ASP A 92 12.51 14.55 -2.08
C ASP A 92 12.13 13.40 -1.13
N LEU A 93 10.95 13.48 -0.50
CA LEU A 93 10.44 12.41 0.35
C LEU A 93 10.26 11.10 -0.44
N SER A 94 9.71 11.20 -1.66
CA SER A 94 9.56 10.05 -2.55
C SER A 94 10.90 9.43 -2.91
N ARG A 95 11.95 10.23 -3.13
CA ARG A 95 13.27 9.74 -3.51
C ARG A 95 14.02 9.03 -2.38
N TYR A 96 13.75 9.39 -1.12
CA TYR A 96 14.40 8.78 0.05
C TYR A 96 13.58 7.66 0.72
N ILE A 97 12.26 7.67 0.59
CA ILE A 97 11.36 6.73 1.28
C ILE A 97 10.82 5.63 0.35
N LEU A 98 10.74 5.86 -0.97
CA LEU A 98 10.12 4.93 -1.93
C LEU A 98 11.09 4.38 -2.97
#